data_AF-A0A376U848-F1
#
_entry.id   AF-A0A376U848-F1
#
_cell.length_a   1.000
_cell.length_b   1.000
_cell.length_c   1.000
_cell.angle_alpha   90.00
_cell.angle_beta   90.00
_cell.angle_gamma   90.00
#
_symmetry.space_group_name_H-M   'P 1'
#
loop_
_entity.id
_entity.type
_entity.pdbx_description
1 polymer ?
#
loop_
_entity_poly.entity_id
_entity_poly.type
_entity_poly.pdbx_seq_one_letter_code
_entity_poly.pdbx_strand_id
1 'polypeptide(L)'
;MTPEDLIAIAIGVVIVVAILFWQWRNLLSMTISPDLAFVDGVKLQRVKLLLMLVTALTIGVAMKFVGALIITSLLIIPAATARRFARTPEQMAGVAVLVGMVAVTGGLTFSAFYDTPAGPSVVLCAALLFILSMMKKQAS
;
A
#
# COMPACT_ATOMS: atom_id res chain seq x y z
N MET A 1 8.55 -18.82 10.78
CA MET A 1 7.13 -18.73 10.40
C MET A 1 6.61 -20.14 10.28
N THR A 2 5.60 -20.50 11.05
CA THR A 2 4.95 -21.81 10.90
C THR A 2 4.03 -21.77 9.66
N PRO A 3 3.72 -22.91 9.04
CA PRO A 3 2.78 -22.96 7.92
C PRO A 3 1.39 -22.41 8.28
N GLU A 4 1.01 -22.45 9.56
CA GLU A 4 -0.23 -21.88 10.08
C GLU A 4 -0.25 -20.35 10.04
N ASP A 5 0.89 -19.69 10.37
CA ASP A 5 1.03 -18.23 10.27
C ASP A 5 0.83 -17.75 8.83
N LEU A 6 1.34 -18.52 7.86
CA LEU A 6 1.26 -18.19 6.44
C LEU A 6 -0.19 -18.24 5.93
N ILE A 7 -0.96 -19.24 6.37
CA ILE A 7 -2.38 -19.39 6.01
C ILE A 7 -3.21 -18.25 6.62
N ALA A 8 -2.97 -17.90 7.88
CA ALA A 8 -3.66 -16.78 8.53
C ALA A 8 -3.41 -15.45 7.82
N ILE A 9 -2.17 -15.21 7.38
CA ILE A 9 -1.81 -14.01 6.58
C ILE A 9 -2.50 -14.06 5.21
N ALA A 10 -2.47 -15.21 4.52
CA ALA A 10 -3.10 -15.34 3.21
C ALA A 10 -4.60 -15.06 3.27
N ILE A 11 -5.31 -15.60 4.27
CA ILE A 11 -6.72 -15.34 4.50
C ILE A 11 -6.96 -13.84 4.81
N GLY A 12 -6.14 -13.23 5.66
CA GLY A 12 -6.21 -11.80 5.96
C GLY A 12 -6.03 -10.92 4.73
N VAL A 13 -5.04 -11.24 3.88
CA VAL A 13 -4.80 -10.55 2.61
C VAL A 13 -6.00 -10.70 1.67
N VAL A 14 -6.55 -11.90 1.52
CA VAL A 14 -7.73 -12.13 0.67
C VAL A 14 -8.93 -11.33 1.16
N ILE A 15 -9.18 -11.27 2.47
CA ILE A 15 -10.26 -10.48 3.05
C ILE A 15 -10.04 -8.99 2.81
N VAL A 16 -8.84 -8.47 3.04
CA VAL A 16 -8.53 -7.05 2.81
C VAL A 16 -8.67 -6.70 1.32
N VAL A 17 -8.15 -7.53 0.42
CA VAL A 17 -8.28 -7.34 -1.03
C VAL A 17 -9.75 -7.40 -1.45
N ALA A 18 -10.54 -8.34 -0.94
CA ALA A 18 -11.97 -8.44 -1.23
C ALA A 18 -12.74 -7.20 -0.75
N ILE A 19 -12.43 -6.70 0.46
CA ILE A 19 -13.02 -5.46 0.98
C ILE A 19 -12.60 -4.25 0.12
N LEU A 20 -11.33 -4.16 -0.27
CA LEU A 20 -10.85 -3.09 -1.15
C LEU A 20 -11.53 -3.13 -2.52
N PHE A 21 -11.71 -4.32 -3.10
CA PHE A 21 -12.42 -4.50 -4.37
C PHE A 21 -13.89 -4.11 -4.24
N TRP A 22 -14.52 -4.45 -3.11
CA TRP A 22 -15.90 -4.08 -2.84
C TRP A 22 -16.05 -2.56 -2.62
N GLN A 23 -15.08 -1.92 -1.97
CA GLN A 23 -15.05 -0.49 -1.69
C GLN A 23 -14.57 0.36 -2.88
N TRP A 24 -14.02 -0.27 -3.92
CA TRP A 24 -13.47 0.37 -5.12
C TRP A 24 -14.48 1.32 -5.80
N ARG A 25 -15.75 0.90 -5.82
CA ARG A 25 -16.85 1.68 -6.40
C ARG A 25 -17.11 2.98 -5.63
N ASN A 26 -16.95 2.96 -4.31
CA ASN A 26 -17.07 4.15 -3.44
C ASN A 26 -15.89 5.11 -3.59
N LEU A 27 -14.67 4.58 -3.81
CA LEU A 27 -13.45 5.38 -4.03
C LEU A 27 -13.46 6.10 -5.38
N LEU A 28 -13.97 5.44 -6.43
CA LEU A 28 -14.19 6.05 -7.75
C LEU A 28 -15.25 7.16 -7.70
N SER A 29 -16.38 6.93 -7.02
CA SER A 29 -17.43 7.95 -6.83
C SER A 29 -16.93 9.19 -6.08
N MET A 30 -16.00 9.04 -5.12
CA MET A 30 -15.38 10.16 -4.41
C MET A 30 -14.46 11.03 -5.28
N THR A 31 -13.84 10.46 -6.32
CA THR A 31 -12.82 11.16 -7.13
C THR A 31 -13.43 11.87 -8.35
N ILE A 32 -14.55 11.36 -8.89
CA ILE A 32 -15.19 11.92 -10.10
C ILE A 32 -16.25 12.98 -9.75
N SER A 33 -16.87 12.93 -8.56
CA SER A 33 -18.00 13.83 -8.25
C SER A 33 -18.18 14.09 -6.75
N PRO A 34 -17.33 14.92 -6.12
CA PRO A 34 -17.62 15.44 -4.77
C PRO A 34 -18.97 16.17 -4.69
N ASP A 35 -19.48 16.72 -5.80
CA ASP A 35 -20.77 17.43 -5.89
C ASP A 35 -22.00 16.49 -5.90
N LEU A 36 -21.93 15.30 -6.53
CA LEU A 36 -23.09 14.38 -6.59
C LEU A 36 -23.33 13.65 -5.26
N ALA A 37 -22.30 13.47 -4.42
CA ALA A 37 -22.43 12.81 -3.12
C ALA A 37 -23.12 13.68 -2.06
N PHE A 38 -23.21 15.00 -2.26
CA PHE A 38 -23.90 15.91 -1.34
C PHE A 38 -25.43 15.81 -1.48
N VAL A 39 -25.92 15.39 -2.65
CA VAL A 39 -27.36 15.29 -2.95
C VAL A 39 -27.95 13.93 -2.53
N ASP A 40 -27.13 12.87 -2.44
CA ASP A 40 -27.57 11.49 -2.18
C ASP A 40 -27.53 11.02 -0.70
N GLY A 41 -27.23 11.90 0.27
CA GLY A 41 -27.32 11.56 1.70
C GLY A 41 -26.34 10.47 2.19
N VAL A 42 -25.33 10.13 1.39
CA VAL A 42 -24.26 9.21 1.79
C VAL A 42 -23.37 9.93 2.80
N LYS A 43 -23.43 9.50 4.06
CA LYS A 43 -22.61 10.05 5.14
C LYS A 43 -21.13 9.80 4.82
N LEU A 44 -20.50 10.76 4.14
CA LEU A 44 -19.07 10.82 3.79
C LEU A 44 -18.18 10.42 4.98
N GLN A 45 -18.61 10.82 6.19
CA GLN A 45 -18.02 10.45 7.47
C GLN A 45 -17.94 8.93 7.71
N ARG A 46 -19.00 8.17 7.40
CA ARG A 46 -19.05 6.71 7.62
C ARG A 46 -18.11 5.95 6.69
N VAL A 47 -18.07 6.34 5.42
CA VAL A 47 -17.16 5.72 4.43
C VAL A 47 -15.69 6.00 4.80
N LYS A 48 -15.39 7.23 5.21
CA LYS A 48 -14.06 7.62 5.70
C LYS A 48 -13.67 6.89 6.98
N LEU A 49 -14.61 6.72 7.91
CA LEU A 49 -14.40 6.00 9.17
C LEU A 49 -14.18 4.50 8.92
N LEU A 50 -14.94 3.88 7.99
CA LEU A 50 -14.73 2.51 7.54
C LEU A 50 -13.36 2.33 6.89
N LEU A 51 -12.96 3.22 5.98
CA LEU A 51 -11.63 3.19 5.35
C LEU A 51 -10.52 3.34 6.40
N MET A 52 -10.66 4.27 7.35
CA MET A 52 -9.71 4.40 8.46
C MET A 52 -9.63 3.13 9.29
N LEU A 53 -10.76 2.53 9.66
CA LEU A 53 -10.79 1.29 10.44
C LEU A 53 -10.13 0.13 9.69
N VAL A 54 -10.50 -0.09 8.44
CA VAL A 54 -9.92 -1.16 7.61
C VAL A 54 -8.42 -0.94 7.42
N THR A 55 -7.99 0.29 7.17
CA THR A 55 -6.57 0.64 7.02
C THR A 55 -5.82 0.44 8.34
N ALA A 56 -6.36 0.93 9.46
CA ALA A 56 -5.76 0.79 10.78
C ALA A 56 -5.64 -0.69 11.19
N LEU A 57 -6.66 -1.49 10.90
CA LEU A 57 -6.67 -2.93 11.17
C LEU A 57 -5.64 -3.66 10.29
N THR A 58 -5.58 -3.31 9.00
CA THR A 58 -4.57 -3.84 8.06
C THR A 58 -3.15 -3.52 8.53
N ILE A 59 -2.89 -2.27 8.92
CA ILE A 59 -1.59 -1.83 9.44
C ILE A 59 -1.26 -2.55 10.75
N GLY A 60 -2.22 -2.67 11.67
CA GLY A 60 -2.04 -3.34 12.95
C GLY A 60 -1.68 -4.82 12.80
N VAL A 61 -2.35 -5.53 11.89
CA VAL A 61 -2.03 -6.93 11.57
C VAL A 61 -0.64 -7.02 10.94
N ALA A 62 -0.33 -6.18 9.94
CA ALA A 62 0.97 -6.18 9.29
C ALA A 62 2.12 -5.88 10.26
N MET A 63 1.90 -5.01 11.27
CA MET A 63 2.95 -4.54 12.18
C MET A 63 3.53 -5.67 13.03
N LYS A 64 2.71 -6.68 13.38
CA LYS A 64 3.19 -7.85 14.12
C LYS A 64 4.23 -8.67 13.37
N PHE A 65 4.20 -8.67 12.03
CA PHE A 65 5.04 -9.54 11.23
C PHE A 65 6.26 -8.83 10.66
N VAL A 66 6.11 -7.56 10.29
CA VAL A 66 7.09 -6.84 9.48
C VAL A 66 7.85 -5.78 10.31
N GLY A 67 7.29 -5.36 11.45
CA GLY A 67 7.85 -4.30 12.29
C GLY A 67 7.48 -2.89 11.80
N ALA A 68 7.41 -1.94 12.75
CA ALA A 68 6.88 -0.60 12.51
C ALA A 68 7.66 0.20 11.45
N LEU A 69 8.99 0.03 11.38
CA LEU A 69 9.87 0.77 10.46
C LEU A 69 9.65 0.42 8.98
N ILE A 70 9.45 -0.86 8.68
CA ILE A 70 9.23 -1.32 7.31
C ILE A 70 7.85 -0.87 6.81
N ILE A 71 6.84 -0.92 7.70
CA ILE A 71 5.47 -0.52 7.37
C ILE A 71 5.35 0.94 6.98
N THR A 72 5.93 1.84 7.77
CA THR A 72 5.84 3.28 7.48
C THR A 72 6.50 3.60 6.15
N SER A 73 7.60 2.94 5.84
CA SER A 73 8.33 3.09 4.59
C SER A 73 7.56 2.52 3.39
N LEU A 74 6.99 1.33 3.51
CA LEU A 74 6.17 0.70 2.45
C LEU A 74 4.82 1.39 2.21
N LEU A 75 4.29 2.10 3.20
CA LEU A 75 3.09 2.93 3.03
C LEU A 75 3.37 4.21 2.25
N ILE A 76 4.52 4.84 2.49
CA ILE A 76 4.83 6.16 1.96
C ILE A 76 5.56 6.07 0.62
N ILE A 77 6.63 5.26 0.54
CA ILE A 77 7.59 5.31 -0.58
C ILE A 77 7.01 4.74 -1.88
N PRO A 78 6.38 3.55 -1.92
CA PRO A 78 5.77 3.02 -3.14
C PRO A 78 4.59 3.87 -3.61
N ALA A 79 3.78 4.39 -2.69
CA ALA A 79 2.67 5.28 -3.02
C ALA A 79 3.17 6.62 -3.61
N ALA A 80 4.21 7.22 -3.02
CA ALA A 80 4.84 8.43 -3.56
C ALA A 80 5.50 8.18 -4.93
N THR A 81 6.15 7.02 -5.09
CA THR A 81 6.72 6.57 -6.37
C THR A 81 5.63 6.44 -7.43
N ALA A 82 4.54 5.74 -7.10
CA ALA A 82 3.44 5.47 -8.02
C ALA A 82 2.67 6.72 -8.41
N ARG A 83 2.47 7.65 -7.47
CA ARG A 83 1.82 8.94 -7.73
C ARG A 83 2.49 9.73 -8.85
N ARG A 84 3.79 9.52 -9.07
CA ARG A 84 4.55 10.20 -10.14
C ARG A 84 4.29 9.62 -11.53
N PHE A 85 3.87 8.36 -11.61
CA PHE A 85 3.58 7.64 -12.85
C PHE A 85 2.09 7.47 -13.14
N ALA A 86 1.24 7.65 -12.14
CA ALA A 86 -0.19 7.40 -12.24
C ALA A 86 -0.98 8.65 -12.58
N ARG A 87 -1.87 8.52 -13.57
CA ARG A 87 -2.88 9.54 -13.92
C ARG A 87 -4.25 9.26 -13.31
N THR A 88 -4.49 8.02 -12.87
CA THR A 88 -5.72 7.61 -12.18
C THR A 88 -5.39 6.93 -10.84
N PRO A 89 -6.31 6.97 -9.85
CA PRO A 89 -6.11 6.29 -8.56
C PRO A 89 -5.87 4.78 -8.71
N GLU A 90 -6.50 4.17 -9.71
CA GLU A 90 -6.40 2.75 -10.06
C GLU A 90 -4.99 2.40 -10.52
N GLN A 91 -4.45 3.22 -11.44
CA GLN A 91 -3.07 3.09 -11.89
C GLN A 91 -2.09 3.35 -10.75
N MET A 92 -2.41 4.27 -9.82
CA MET A 92 -1.59 4.55 -8.66
C MET A 92 -1.51 3.34 -7.73
N ALA A 93 -2.64 2.69 -7.44
CA ALA A 93 -2.67 1.47 -6.63
C ALA A 93 -1.85 0.35 -7.29
N GLY A 94 -2.05 0.10 -8.59
CA GLY A 94 -1.32 -0.94 -9.32
C GLY A 94 0.19 -0.72 -9.33
N VAL A 95 0.64 0.50 -9.66
CA VAL A 95 2.06 0.83 -9.67
C VAL A 95 2.65 0.80 -8.26
N ALA A 96 1.93 1.24 -7.23
CA ALA A 96 2.40 1.19 -5.85
C ALA A 96 2.62 -0.24 -5.36
N VAL A 97 1.72 -1.16 -5.70
CA VAL A 97 1.86 -2.59 -5.38
C VAL A 97 3.08 -3.18 -6.06
N LEU A 98 3.29 -2.90 -7.36
CA LEU A 98 4.45 -3.38 -8.10
C LEU A 98 5.77 -2.87 -7.51
N VAL A 99 5.87 -1.57 -7.24
CA VAL A 99 7.07 -0.98 -6.63
C VAL A 99 7.31 -1.57 -5.24
N GLY A 100 6.25 -1.75 -4.44
CA GLY A 100 6.32 -2.37 -3.12
C GLY A 100 6.82 -3.82 -3.19
N MET A 101 6.32 -4.63 -4.12
CA MET A 101 6.80 -6.00 -4.33
C MET A 101 8.29 -6.02 -4.68
N VAL A 102 8.73 -5.19 -5.64
CA VAL A 102 10.15 -5.13 -6.03
C VAL A 102 11.02 -4.66 -4.86
N ALA A 103 10.56 -3.70 -4.06
CA ALA A 103 11.29 -3.21 -2.89
C ALA A 103 11.44 -4.28 -1.81
N VAL A 104 10.38 -5.02 -1.51
CA VAL A 104 10.39 -6.10 -0.51
C VAL A 104 11.25 -7.26 -0.98
N THR A 105 11.04 -7.74 -2.20
CA THR A 105 11.83 -8.84 -2.76
C THR A 105 13.30 -8.46 -2.84
N GLY A 106 13.63 -7.29 -3.40
CA GLY A 106 15.00 -6.80 -3.50
C GLY A 106 15.65 -6.61 -2.12
N GLY A 107 14.96 -5.99 -1.17
CA GLY A 107 15.47 -5.74 0.17
C GLY A 107 15.68 -7.02 0.99
N LEU A 108 14.78 -8.01 0.83
CA LEU A 108 14.93 -9.33 1.47
C LEU A 108 16.08 -10.12 0.85
N THR A 109 16.23 -10.10 -0.48
CA THR A 109 17.38 -10.74 -1.14
C THR A 109 18.68 -10.09 -0.68
N PHE A 110 18.75 -8.75 -0.61
CA PHE A 110 19.95 -8.05 -0.14
C PHE A 110 20.26 -8.35 1.33
N SER A 111 19.25 -8.40 2.18
CA SER A 111 19.37 -8.81 3.60
C SER A 111 19.92 -10.23 3.73
N ALA A 112 19.46 -11.17 2.88
CA ALA A 112 19.92 -12.55 2.88
C ALA A 112 21.39 -12.70 2.44
N PHE A 113 21.90 -11.83 1.56
CA PHE A 113 23.31 -11.87 1.13
C PHE A 113 24.27 -11.16 2.09
N TYR A 114 23.82 -10.07 2.74
CA TYR A 114 24.68 -9.22 3.58
C TYR A 114 24.47 -9.39 5.09
N ASP A 115 23.66 -10.36 5.53
CA ASP A 115 23.32 -10.60 6.95
C ASP A 115 22.83 -9.35 7.70
N THR A 116 22.31 -8.37 6.95
CA THR A 116 21.81 -7.10 7.48
C THR A 116 20.36 -7.26 7.95
N PRO A 117 19.90 -6.49 8.95
CA PRO A 117 18.53 -6.61 9.42
C PRO A 117 17.55 -6.33 8.27
N ALA A 118 16.57 -7.23 8.07
CA ALA A 118 15.60 -7.14 6.97
C ALA A 118 14.84 -5.81 6.92
N GLY A 119 14.67 -5.19 8.10
CA GLY A 119 14.07 -3.87 8.27
C GLY A 119 14.69 -2.77 7.41
N PRO A 120 15.85 -2.26 7.81
CA PRO A 120 16.61 -1.26 7.06
C PRO A 120 16.84 -1.63 5.59
N SER A 121 17.10 -2.90 5.28
CA SER A 121 17.40 -3.33 3.90
C SER A 121 16.21 -3.14 2.94
N VAL A 122 14.99 -3.45 3.39
CA VAL A 122 13.76 -3.17 2.60
C VAL A 122 13.53 -1.67 2.44
N VAL A 123 13.76 -0.88 3.49
CA VAL A 123 13.63 0.59 3.43
C VAL A 123 14.63 1.19 2.45
N LEU A 124 15.89 0.73 2.47
CA LEU A 124 16.94 1.16 1.56
C LEU A 124 16.60 0.81 0.11
N CYS A 125 16.12 -0.41 -0.16
CA CYS A 125 15.67 -0.79 -1.50
C CYS A 125 14.49 0.07 -1.98
N ALA A 126 13.49 0.32 -1.13
CA ALA A 126 12.37 1.18 -1.46
C ALA A 126 12.84 2.62 -1.76
N ALA A 127 13.74 3.16 -0.93
CA ALA A 127 14.30 4.50 -1.12
C ALA A 127 15.10 4.62 -2.43
N LEU A 128 15.92 3.61 -2.76
CA LEU A 128 16.63 3.56 -4.04
C LEU A 128 15.67 3.55 -5.23
N LEU A 129 14.62 2.74 -5.19
CA LEU A 129 13.58 2.72 -6.24
C LEU A 129 12.87 4.07 -6.37
N PHE A 130 12.61 4.75 -5.25
CA PHE A 130 12.03 6.10 -5.25
C PHE A 130 12.98 7.15 -5.84
N ILE A 131 14.28 7.10 -5.50
CA ILE A 131 15.28 8.01 -6.07
C ILE A 131 15.41 7.77 -7.59
N LEU A 132 15.45 6.50 -8.03
CA LEU A 132 15.47 6.13 -9.45
C LEU A 132 14.21 6.62 -10.17
N SER A 133 13.04 6.51 -9.54
CA SER A 133 11.79 7.09 -10.04
C SER A 133 11.85 8.61 -10.11
N MET A 134 12.50 9.27 -9.15
CA MET A 134 12.67 10.73 -9.17
C MET A 134 13.50 11.22 -10.34
N MET A 135 14.34 10.38 -10.95
CA MET A 135 15.09 10.73 -12.15
C MET A 135 14.21 10.71 -13.41
N LYS A 136 13.07 10.01 -13.42
CA LYS A 136 12.10 10.08 -14.53
C LYS A 136 11.18 11.29 -14.38
N LYS A 137 11.03 12.05 -15.46
CA LYS A 137 10.18 13.25 -15.52
C LYS A 137 8.75 12.90 -15.10
N GLN A 138 8.18 13.72 -14.22
CA GLN A 138 6.82 13.58 -13.70
C GLN A 138 5.85 13.52 -14.89
N ALA A 139 5.01 12.48 -14.96
CA ALA A 139 4.03 12.35 -16.02
C ALA A 139 2.97 13.45 -15.83
N SER A 140 3.18 14.59 -16.48
CA SER A 140 2.21 15.69 -16.57
C SER A 140 0.98 15.30 -17.37
#